data_AF-A0A1I3VLA3-F1
#
_entry.id   AF-A0A1I3VLA3-F1
#
_cell.length_a   1.000
_cell.length_b   1.000
_cell.length_c   1.000
_cell.angle_alpha   90.00
_cell.angle_beta   90.00
_cell.angle_gamma   90.00
#
_symmetry.space_group_name_H-M   'P 1'
#
loop_
_entity.id
_entity.type
_entity.pdbx_description
1 polymer ?
#
loop_
_entity_poly.entity_id
_entity_poly.type
_entity_poly.pdbx_seq_one_letter_code
_entity_poly.pdbx_strand_id
1 'polypeptide(L)' 'MDEAQALRVFWARCRKHHVPTTTAELALAGARFDVRTGRVLARDPYRLAWRRLRQLGAADEQATDKPATA' A
#
# COMPACT_ATOMS: atom_id res chain seq x y z
N MET A 1 5.38 1.70 18.51
CA MET A 1 5.63 0.54 17.63
C MET A 1 7.02 0.75 17.06
N ASP A 2 7.90 -0.24 17.21
CA ASP A 2 9.26 -0.17 16.69
C ASP A 2 9.27 -0.18 15.16
N GLU A 3 10.16 0.56 14.52
CA GLU A 3 10.22 0.67 13.06
C GLU A 3 10.44 -0.71 12.40
N ALA A 4 11.30 -1.55 12.97
CA ALA A 4 11.56 -2.89 12.45
C ALA A 4 10.33 -3.81 12.63
N GLN A 5 9.50 -3.55 13.64
CA GLN A 5 8.22 -4.27 13.79
C GLN A 5 7.19 -3.81 12.75
N ALA A 6 7.09 -2.51 12.48
CA ALA A 6 6.18 -1.98 11.46
C ALA A 6 6.55 -2.48 10.05
N LEU A 7 7.84 -2.51 9.72
CA LEU A 7 8.35 -3.06 8.46
C LEU A 7 8.03 -4.55 8.32
N ARG A 8 8.25 -5.36 9.38
CA ARG A 8 7.90 -6.79 9.38
C ARG A 8 6.41 -7.03 9.15
N VAL A 9 5.55 -6.26 9.83
CA VAL A 9 4.09 -6.34 9.66
C VAL A 9 3.67 -5.94 8.25
N PHE A 10 4.25 -4.88 7.69
CA PHE A 10 3.99 -4.45 6.32
C PHE A 10 4.31 -5.56 5.31
N TRP A 11 5.50 -6.16 5.39
CA TRP A 11 5.89 -7.25 4.50
C TRP A 11 5.07 -8.52 4.69
N ALA A 12 4.69 -8.86 5.92
CA ALA A 12 3.80 -9.98 6.19
C ALA A 12 2.43 -9.79 5.50
N ARG A 13 1.88 -8.57 5.53
CA ARG A 13 0.63 -8.24 4.82
C ARG A 13 0.78 -8.30 3.31
N CYS A 14 1.85 -7.72 2.76
CA CYS A 14 2.11 -7.77 1.32
C CYS A 14 2.19 -9.21 0.82
N ARG A 15 2.92 -10.09 1.53
CA ARG A 15 2.99 -11.53 1.21
C ARG A 15 1.64 -12.23 1.32
N LYS A 16 0.86 -11.96 2.39
CA LYS A 16 -0.47 -12.53 2.57
C LYS A 16 -1.44 -12.18 1.43
N HIS A 17 -1.31 -10.99 0.86
CA HIS A 17 -2.17 -10.49 -0.21
C HIS A 17 -1.52 -10.59 -1.59
N HIS A 18 -0.44 -11.39 -1.74
CA HIS A 18 0.28 -11.59 -3.00
C HIS A 18 0.69 -10.30 -3.71
N VAL A 19 0.95 -9.23 -2.96
CA VAL A 19 1.40 -7.96 -3.52
C VAL A 19 2.82 -8.16 -4.05
N PRO A 20 3.10 -7.83 -5.34
CA PRO A 20 4.45 -7.91 -5.87
C PRO A 20 5.43 -7.07 -5.06
N THR A 21 6.62 -7.60 -4.81
CA THR A 21 7.65 -6.93 -4.00
C THR A 21 7.93 -5.53 -4.52
N THR A 22 8.13 -5.37 -5.84
CA THR A 22 8.39 -4.08 -6.49
C THR A 22 7.27 -3.06 -6.23
N THR A 23 6.00 -3.49 -6.31
CA THR A 23 4.85 -2.63 -6.03
C THR A 23 4.82 -2.20 -4.56
N ALA A 24 5.12 -3.13 -3.65
CA ALA A 24 5.20 -2.83 -2.22
C ALA A 24 6.34 -1.86 -1.89
N GLU A 25 7.51 -2.01 -2.52
CA GLU A 25 8.65 -1.10 -2.36
C GLU A 25 8.31 0.31 -2.84
N LEU A 26 7.73 0.45 -4.03
CA LEU A 26 7.32 1.74 -4.58
C LEU A 26 6.29 2.43 -3.70
N ALA A 27 5.28 1.70 -3.22
CA ALA A 27 4.28 2.23 -2.31
C ALA A 27 4.89 2.72 -0.99
N LEU A 28 5.85 1.97 -0.44
CA LEU A 28 6.55 2.34 0.79
C LEU A 28 7.48 3.54 0.59
N ALA A 29 8.23 3.58 -0.50
CA ALA A 29 9.12 4.69 -0.85
C ALA A 29 8.32 5.99 -1.00
N GLY A 30 7.21 5.97 -1.75
CA GLY A 30 6.33 7.12 -1.90
C GLY A 30 5.72 7.57 -0.57
N ALA A 31 5.25 6.63 0.26
CA ALA A 31 4.70 6.97 1.58
C ALA A 31 5.76 7.60 2.51
N ARG A 32 6.99 7.09 2.52
CA ARG A 32 8.11 7.69 3.29
C ARG A 32 8.43 9.10 2.80
N PHE A 33 8.46 9.32 1.49
CA PHE A 33 8.70 10.63 0.89
C PHE A 33 7.62 11.64 1.30
N ASP A 34 6.34 11.26 1.20
CA ASP A 34 5.21 12.14 1.54
C ASP A 34 5.18 12.50 3.04
N VAL A 35 5.50 11.55 3.92
CA VAL A 35 5.59 11.81 5.36
C VAL A 35 6.80 12.71 5.65
N ARG A 36 7.96 12.43 5.04
CA ARG A 36 9.19 13.23 5.23
C ARG A 36 9.04 14.68 4.76
N THR A 37 8.31 14.90 3.66
CA THR A 37 8.07 16.23 3.09
C THR A 37 6.90 16.97 3.74
N GLY A 38 6.19 16.35 4.69
CA GLY A 38 5.01 16.93 5.33
C GLY A 38 3.78 17.00 4.43
N ARG A 39 3.81 16.37 3.25
CA ARG A 39 2.70 16.33 2.29
C ARG A 39 1.49 15.57 2.83
N VAL A 40 1.73 14.60 3.71
CA VAL A 40 0.69 13.83 4.39
C VAL A 40 0.98 13.83 5.89
N LEU A 41 -0.01 14.23 6.69
CA LEU A 41 0.05 14.24 8.16
C LEU A 41 0.04 12.83 8.80
N ALA A 42 0.24 11.78 8.01
CA ALA A 42 0.22 10.41 8.50
C ALA A 42 1.46 10.15 9.35
N ARG A 43 1.25 9.79 10.62
CA ARG A 43 2.32 9.44 11.56
C ARG A 43 3.11 8.19 11.18
N ASP A 44 2.56 7.34 10.30
CA ASP A 44 3.14 6.03 10.00
C ASP A 44 3.16 5.76 8.48
N PRO A 45 4.35 5.79 7.83
CA PRO A 45 4.49 5.55 6.40
C PRO A 45 4.12 4.10 6.01
N TYR A 46 4.26 3.12 6.90
CA TYR A 46 3.92 1.72 6.63
C TYR A 46 2.41 1.52 6.52
N ARG A 47 1.64 2.18 7.38
CA ARG A 47 0.17 2.19 7.29
C ARG A 47 -0.31 2.95 6.05
N LEU A 48 0.35 4.06 5.70
CA LEU A 48 0.02 4.82 4.50
C LEU A 48 0.27 4.00 3.23
N ALA A 49 1.44 3.35 3.13
CA ALA A 49 1.78 2.46 2.02
C ALA A 49 0.75 1.33 1.87
N TRP A 50 0.40 0.65 2.96
CA TRP A 50 -0.61 -0.41 2.95
C TRP A 50 -1.99 0.08 2.48
N ARG A 51 -2.41 1.27 2.93
CA ARG A 51 -3.68 1.87 2.50
C ARG A 51 -3.70 2.11 0.99
N ARG A 52 -2.61 2.62 0.43
CA ARG A 52 -2.47 2.86 -1.02
C ARG A 52 -2.49 1.56 -1.82
N LEU A 53 -1.79 0.53 -1.35
CA LEU A 53 -1.81 -0.79 -1.97
C LEU A 53 -3.23 -1.37 -2.01
N ARG A 54 -4.02 -1.21 -0.94
CA ARG A 54 -5.42 -1.63 -0.95
C ARG A 54 -6.29 -0.86 -1.93
N GLN A 55 -6.03 0.43 -2.15
CA GLN A 55 -6.75 1.23 -3.14
C GLN A 55 -6.40 0.82 -4.56
N LEU A 56 -5.13 0.48 -4.82
CA LEU A 56 -4.68 -0.07 -6.11
C LEU A 56 -5.27 -1.45 -6.37
N GLY A 57 -5.28 -2.35 -5.38
CA GLY A 57 -5.88 -3.68 -5.51
C GLY A 57 -7.41 -3.66 -5.61
N ALA A 58 -8.08 -2.74 -4.90
CA ALA A 58 -9.52 -2.52 -5.05
C ALA A 58 -9.88 -1.92 -6.42
N ALA A 59 -8.97 -1.16 -7.03
CA ALA A 59 -9.15 -0.69 -8.41
C ALA A 59 -9.02 -1.84 -9.43
N ASP A 60 -8.26 -2.88 -9.12
CA ASP A 60 -8.15 -4.10 -9.95
C ASP A 60 -9.41 -4.97 -9.83
N GLU A 61 -9.94 -5.18 -8.61
CA GLU A 61 -11.24 -5.86 -8.42
C GLU A 61 -12.40 -5.09 -9.06
N GLN A 62 -12.43 -3.76 -9.01
CA GLN A 62 -13.46 -2.94 -9.67
C GLN A 62 -13.32 -2.85 -11.19
N ALA A 63 -12.15 -3.13 -11.77
CA ALA A 63 -11.97 -3.15 -13.22
C ALA A 63 -12.59 -4.39 -13.90
N THR A 64 -12.99 -5.40 -13.11
CA THR A 64 -13.66 -6.62 -13.61
C THR A 64 -15.19 -6.55 -13.56
N ASP A 65 -15.75 -5.55 -12.89
CA ASP A 65 -17.21 -5.31 -12.85
C ASP A 65 -17.61 -4.28 -13.90
N LYS A 66 -17.37 -4.60 -15.17
CA LYS A 66 -18.15 -4.01 -16.26
C LYS A 66 -19.17 -5.07 -16.69
N PRO A 67 -20.48 -4.91 -16.42
CA PRO A 67 -21.45 -5.74 -17.10
C PRO A 67 -21.30 -5.47 -18.60
N ALA A 68 -21.01 -6.52 -19.36
CA ALA A 68 -21.16 -6.51 -20.80
C ALA A 68 -22.65 -6.30 -21.08
N THR A 69 -23.07 -5.05 -21.22
CA THR A 69 -24.41 -4.73 -21.69
C THR A 69 -24.45 -5.00 -23.19
N ALA A 70 -25.19 -6.05 -23.51
CA ALA A 70 -25.90 -6.42 -24.74
C ALA A 70 -25.79 -5.49 -25.96
#